data_AF-E2BD36-F1
#
_entry.id   AF-E2BD36-F1
#
_cell.length_a   1.000
_cell.length_b   1.000
_cell.length_c   1.000
_cell.angle_alpha   90.00
_cell.angle_beta   90.00
_cell.angle_gamma   90.00
#
_symmetry.space_group_name_H-M   'P 1'
#
loop_
_entity.id
_entity.type
_entity.pdbx_description
1 polymer ?
#
loop_
_entity_poly.entity_id
_entity_poly.type
_entity_poly.pdbx_seq_one_letter_code
_entity_poly.pdbx_strand_id
1 'polypeptide(L)' 'VQELSDNDFDRRIEFCELMERIDEDPNYLSNIVFSDEATSQLNGYVNRHNCRFWSNTNPNWIQEAHPHYPQKLNVWA' A
#
# COMPACT_ATOMS: atom_id res chain seq x y z
N VAL A 1 -13.77 -1.02 -0.83
CA VAL A 1 -13.10 -1.12 -2.14
C VAL A 1 -12.51 0.24 -2.41
N GLN A 2 -11.21 0.32 -2.71
CA GLN A 2 -10.62 1.58 -3.14
C GLN A 2 -10.92 1.72 -4.63
N GLU A 3 -11.59 2.81 -5.00
CA GLU A 3 -12.02 3.09 -6.37
C GLU A 3 -11.19 4.26 -6.91
N LEU A 4 -10.79 4.17 -8.16
CA LEU A 4 -10.13 5.26 -8.87
C LEU A 4 -11.20 6.25 -9.30
N SER A 5 -10.96 7.53 -9.04
CA SER A 5 -11.76 8.60 -9.64
C SER A 5 -11.42 8.75 -11.12
N ASP A 6 -12.33 9.33 -11.90
CA ASP A 6 -12.15 9.54 -13.35
C ASP A 6 -10.85 10.31 -13.66
N ASN A 7 -10.47 11.24 -12.78
CA ASN A 7 -9.28 12.06 -12.95
C ASN A 7 -7.97 11.36 -12.52
N ASP A 8 -8.03 10.22 -11.81
CA ASP A 8 -6.83 9.49 -11.41
C ASP A 8 -6.13 8.84 -12.60
N PHE A 9 -6.86 8.52 -13.67
CA PHE A 9 -6.29 7.91 -14.87
C PHE A 9 -5.33 8.89 -15.56
N ASP A 10 -5.82 10.10 -15.88
CA ASP A 10 -5.03 11.12 -16.56
C ASP A 10 -3.81 11.53 -15.74
N ARG A 11 -3.98 11.77 -14.43
CA ARG A 11 -2.87 12.13 -13.52
C ARG A 11 -1.79 11.05 -13.45
N ARG A 12 -2.17 9.77 -13.51
CA ARG A 12 -1.20 8.67 -13.48
C ARG A 12 -0.43 8.58 -14.80
N ILE A 13 -1.05 8.88 -15.94
CA ILE A 13 -0.35 8.96 -17.23
C ILE A 13 0.62 10.14 -17.24
N GLU A 14 0.17 11.34 -16.84
CA GLU A 14 1.04 12.53 -16.75
C GLU A 14 2.26 12.27 -15.86
N PHE A 15 2.08 11.57 -14.74
CA PHE A 15 3.19 11.17 -13.87
C PHE A 15 4.16 10.20 -14.55
N CYS A 16 3.66 9.21 -15.29
CA CYS A 16 4.50 8.27 -16.04
C CYS A 16 5.31 8.99 -17.12
N GLU A 17 4.70 9.90 -17.87
CA GLU A 17 5.37 10.72 -18.89
C GLU A 17 6.47 11.60 -18.25
N LEU A 18 6.20 12.19 -17.08
CA LEU A 18 7.22 12.93 -16.33
C LEU A 18 8.41 12.05 -15.93
N MET A 19 8.16 10.78 -15.58
CA MET A 19 9.18 9.81 -15.18
C MET A 19 10.00 9.26 -16.36
N GLU A 20 9.62 9.50 -17.62
CA GLU A 20 10.48 9.17 -18.76
C GLU A 20 11.84 9.90 -18.71
N ARG A 21 11.92 11.02 -17.98
CA ARG A 21 13.18 11.76 -17.71
C ARG A 21 14.25 10.94 -16.99
N ILE A 22 13.88 9.82 -16.38
CA ILE A 22 14.83 8.86 -15.80
C ILE A 22 15.82 8.35 -16.85
N ASP A 23 15.38 8.19 -18.10
CA ASP A 23 16.24 7.71 -19.19
C ASP A 23 17.15 8.82 -19.75
N GLU A 24 16.79 10.10 -19.56
CA GLU A 24 17.53 11.26 -20.05
C GLU A 24 18.61 11.75 -19.08
N ASP A 25 18.33 11.70 -17.76
CA ASP A 25 19.26 12.10 -16.70
C ASP A 25 19.49 10.94 -15.72
N PRO A 26 20.69 10.31 -15.74
CA PRO A 26 21.05 9.24 -14.81
C PRO A 26 20.94 9.61 -13.33
N ASN A 27 20.98 10.91 -12.99
CA ASN A 27 20.87 11.39 -11.62
C ASN A 27 19.43 11.76 -11.23
N TYR A 28 18.46 11.68 -12.14
CA TYR A 28 17.09 12.13 -11.89
C TYR A 28 16.48 11.48 -10.64
N LEU A 29 16.56 10.14 -10.53
CA LEU A 29 16.09 9.40 -9.35
C LEU A 29 16.91 9.70 -8.10
N SER A 30 18.21 9.95 -8.24
CA SER A 30 19.09 10.22 -7.08
C SER A 30 18.77 11.54 -6.39
N ASN A 31 18.11 12.47 -7.09
CA ASN A 31 17.65 13.74 -6.55
C ASN A 31 16.27 13.66 -5.88
N ILE A 32 15.60 12.50 -5.92
CA ILE A 32 14.27 12.29 -5.34
C ILE A 32 14.40 11.52 -4.03
N VAL A 33 13.88 12.08 -2.94
CA VAL A 33 13.73 11.40 -1.65
C VAL A 33 12.27 11.03 -1.47
N PHE A 34 11.97 9.74 -1.57
CA PHE A 34 10.64 9.21 -1.27
C PHE A 34 10.47 9.09 0.24
N SER A 35 9.26 9.35 0.72
CA SER A 35 8.87 9.10 2.11
C SER A 35 7.47 8.53 2.16
N ASP A 36 7.17 7.74 3.18
CA ASP A 36 5.85 7.16 3.41
C ASP A 36 5.54 7.00 4.90
N GLU A 37 4.25 6.88 5.23
CA GLU A 37 3.79 6.52 6.57
C GLU A 37 3.26 5.08 6.57
N ALA A 38 3.86 4.21 7.38
CA ALA A 38 3.41 2.84 7.57
C ALA A 38 2.89 2.62 9.00
N THR A 39 1.69 2.07 9.11
CA THR A 39 1.11 1.64 10.41
C THR A 39 1.18 0.12 10.56
N SER A 40 1.84 -0.35 11.62
CA SER A 40 1.93 -1.77 11.98
C SER A 40 1.18 -2.06 13.29
N GLN A 41 0.57 -3.24 13.40
CA GLN A 41 -0.05 -3.69 14.65
C GLN A 41 0.90 -4.62 15.41
N LEU A 42 1.09 -4.39 16.71
CA LEU A 42 2.03 -5.16 17.54
C LEU A 42 1.59 -6.60 17.84
N ASN A 43 0.31 -6.89 17.63
CA ASN A 43 -0.26 -8.23 17.81
C ASN A 43 -0.05 -9.16 16.58
N GLY A 44 0.80 -8.77 15.63
CA GLY A 44 1.04 -9.52 14.40
C GLY A 44 -0.15 -9.51 13.43
N TYR A 45 -1.17 -8.70 13.69
CA TYR A 45 -2.29 -8.56 12.77
C TYR A 45 -1.85 -7.80 11.52
N VAL A 46 -1.91 -8.50 10.39
CA VAL A 46 -1.78 -7.91 9.07
C VAL A 46 -3.13 -7.35 8.67
N ASN A 47 -3.18 -6.08 8.25
CA ASN A 47 -4.38 -5.51 7.65
C ASN A 47 -4.70 -6.27 6.35
N ARG A 48 -5.60 -7.25 6.43
CA ARG A 48 -5.99 -8.14 5.33
C ARG A 48 -6.90 -7.47 4.30
N HIS A 49 -7.13 -6.15 4.36
CA HIS A 49 -7.95 -5.44 3.37
C HIS A 49 -7.49 -5.69 1.91
N ASN A 50 -6.20 -5.98 1.70
CA ASN A 50 -5.63 -6.34 0.40
C ASN A 50 -5.17 -7.82 0.30
N CYS A 51 -5.38 -8.64 1.33
CA CYS A 51 -5.01 -10.06 1.31
C CYS A 51 -6.19 -10.90 0.84
N ARG A 52 -6.14 -11.36 -0.42
CA ARG A 52 -7.15 -12.26 -0.97
C ARG A 52 -6.71 -13.71 -0.84
N PHE A 53 -7.39 -14.47 0.01
CA PHE A 53 -7.15 -15.90 0.18
C PHE A 53 -8.16 -16.68 -0.68
N TRP A 54 -7.69 -17.73 -1.35
CA TRP A 54 -8.52 -18.60 -2.17
C TRP A 54 -8.33 -20.05 -1.74
N SER A 55 -9.41 -20.81 -1.71
CA SER A 55 -9.40 -22.25 -1.45
C SER A 55 -10.57 -22.89 -2.19
N ASN A 56 -10.37 -24.10 -2.72
CA ASN A 56 -11.40 -24.87 -3.40
C ASN A 56 -12.45 -25.45 -2.43
N THR A 57 -12.14 -25.46 -1.13
CA THR A 57 -13.03 -25.93 -0.04
C THR A 57 -13.06 -24.89 1.07
N ASN A 58 -14.22 -24.70 1.73
CA ASN A 58 -14.35 -23.75 2.84
C ASN A 58 -13.32 -24.09 3.95
N PRO A 59 -12.32 -23.21 4.19
CA PRO A 59 -11.24 -23.49 5.11
C PRO A 59 -11.62 -23.30 6.58
N ASN A 60 -12.87 -22.90 6.88
CA ASN A 60 -13.35 -22.63 8.24
C ASN A 60 -12.40 -21.72 9.03
N TRP A 61 -11.98 -20.60 8.43
CA TRP A 61 -11.15 -19.61 9.12
C TRP A 61 -11.93 -18.98 10.29
N ILE A 62 -11.74 -19.53 11.49
CA ILE A 62 -12.15 -18.91 12.73
C ILE A 62 -11.01 -17.98 13.14
N GLN A 63 -11.29 -16.69 13.14
CA GLN A 63 -10.37 -15.70 13.69
C GLN A 63 -10.85 -15.33 15.09
N GLU A 64 -9.96 -15.43 16.08
CA GLU A 64 -10.23 -14.88 17.40
C GLU A 64 -10.50 -13.39 17.26
N ALA A 65 -11.67 -12.95 17.75
CA ALA A 65 -12.08 -11.55 17.69
C ALA A 65 -11.02 -10.69 18.39
N HIS A 66 -10.57 -9.66 17.68
CA HIS A 66 -9.56 -8.73 18.18
C HIS A 66 -9.97 -8.08 19.51
N PRO A 67 -8.99 -7.72 20.36
CA PRO A 67 -9.26 -6.74 21.41
C PRO A 67 -9.76 -5.45 20.75
N HIS A 68 -10.77 -4.80 21.34
CA HIS A 68 -11.37 -3.55 20.85
C HIS A 68 -10.34 -2.42 20.61
N TYR A 69 -9.13 -2.55 21.17
CA TYR A 69 -8.03 -1.58 21.09
C TYR A 69 -6.69 -2.29 20.77
N PRO A 70 -6.36 -2.52 19.49
CA PRO A 70 -5.05 -3.03 19.11
C PRO A 70 -3.97 -1.96 19.32
N GLN A 71 -2.81 -2.34 19.86
CA GLN A 71 -1.65 -1.46 19.92
C GLN A 71 -1.04 -1.29 18.52
N LYS A 72 -0.90 -0.04 18.08
CA LYS A 72 -0.38 0.33 16.76
C LYS A 72 0.90 1.12 16.89
N LEU A 73 1.80 0.94 15.93
CA LEU A 73 3.03 1.69 15.75
C LEU A 73 3.00 2.36 14.38
N ASN A 74 3.15 3.68 14.34
CA ASN A 74 3.29 4.44 13.11
C ASN A 74 4.77 4.75 12.90
N VAL A 75 5.25 4.49 11.69
CA VAL A 75 6.63 4.77 11.27
C VAL A 75 6.57 5.69 10.06
N TRP A 76 7.43 6.70 10.04
CA TRP A 76 7.65 7.58 8.90
C TRP A 76 9.12 7.48 8.50
N ALA A 77 9.38 7.24 7.22
CA ALA A 77 10.73 7.08 6.66
C ALA A 77 10.75 7.47 5.19
#